data_AF-A0A430JDJ1-F1
#
_entry.id   AF-A0A430JDJ1-F1
#
_cell.length_a   1.000
_cell.length_b   1.000
_cell.length_c   1.000
_cell.angle_alpha   90.00
_cell.angle_beta   90.00
_cell.angle_gamma   90.00
#
_symmetry.space_group_name_H-M   'P 1'
#
loop_
_entity.id
_entity.type
_entity.pdbx_description
1 polymer ?
#
loop_
_entity_poly.entity_id
_entity_poly.type
_entity_poly.pdbx_seq_one_letter_code
_entity_poly.pdbx_strand_id
1 'polypeptide(L)' 'YVQEQTKTLPEIAEELNIPTGTLQNWMRLYRSFENEPVGNPEKIRQLEASLLASEREKQDLMEELAILKKALHIFSKEKN' A
#
# COMPACT_ATOMS: atom_id res chain seq x y z
N TYR A 1 21.49 8.58 12.85
CA TYR A 1 22.69 7.72 12.94
C TYR A 1 22.45 6.58 11.98
N VAL A 2 22.88 6.71 10.72
CA VAL A 2 22.68 5.68 9.70
C VAL A 2 23.83 4.69 9.88
N GLN A 3 23.56 3.52 10.45
CA GLN A 3 24.56 2.47 10.50
C GLN A 3 24.58 1.78 9.13
N GLU A 4 25.35 2.33 8.21
CA GLU A 4 25.82 1.65 7.00
C GLU A 4 26.86 0.58 7.36
N GLN A 5 26.46 -0.44 8.09
CA GLN A 5 27.19 -1.71 8.09
C GLN A 5 26.37 -2.70 7.25
N THR A 6 26.36 -2.47 5.94
CA THR A 6 25.86 -3.47 4.99
C THR A 6 26.94 -4.54 4.85
N LYS A 7 27.08 -5.40 5.86
CA LYS A 7 27.81 -6.66 5.72
C LYS A 7 27.24 -7.37 4.49
N THR A 8 28.11 -7.75 3.58
CA THR A 8 27.73 -8.45 2.37
C THR A 8 27.17 -9.83 2.75
N LEU A 9 26.26 -10.35 1.92
CA LEU A 9 25.64 -11.65 2.17
C LEU A 9 26.66 -12.81 2.36
N PRO A 10 27.83 -12.81 1.67
CA PRO A 10 28.93 -13.73 1.97
C PRO A 10 29.57 -13.55 3.36
N GLU A 11 29.80 -12.31 3.81
CA GLU A 11 30.38 -12.06 5.15
C GLU A 11 29.45 -12.55 6.26
N ILE A 12 28.14 -12.37 6.10
CA ILE A 12 27.13 -12.89 7.04
C ILE A 12 27.10 -14.43 7.01
N ALA A 13 27.24 -15.03 5.83
CA ALA A 13 27.29 -16.48 5.67
C ALA A 13 28.53 -17.08 6.36
N GLU A 14 29.68 -16.43 6.25
CA GLU A 14 30.92 -16.83 6.93
C GLU A 14 30.82 -16.67 8.46
N GLU A 15 30.29 -15.54 8.94
CA GLU A 15 30.12 -15.28 10.38
C GLU A 15 29.17 -16.29 11.05
N LEU A 16 28.09 -16.64 10.36
CA LEU A 16 27.10 -17.60 10.86
C LEU A 16 27.50 -19.06 10.60
N ASN A 17 28.58 -19.30 9.86
CA ASN A 17 29.02 -20.63 9.41
C ASN A 17 27.90 -21.40 8.67
N ILE A 18 27.20 -20.69 7.79
CA ILE A 18 26.09 -21.23 6.99
C ILE A 18 26.43 -21.04 5.52
N PRO A 19 26.17 -22.03 4.63
CA PRO A 19 26.36 -21.85 3.21
C PRO A 19 25.55 -20.67 2.67
N THR A 20 26.17 -19.84 1.84
CA THR A 20 25.55 -18.67 1.19
C THR A 20 24.24 -19.02 0.48
N GLY A 21 24.17 -20.21 -0.14
CA GLY A 21 22.95 -20.71 -0.79
C GLY A 21 21.79 -20.95 0.17
N THR A 22 22.06 -21.40 1.40
CA THR A 22 21.04 -21.57 2.45
C THR A 22 20.51 -20.22 2.92
N LEU A 23 21.41 -19.25 3.11
CA LEU A 23 21.03 -17.89 3.49
C LEU A 23 20.22 -17.19 2.38
N GLN A 24 20.58 -17.38 1.11
CA GLN A 24 19.80 -16.90 -0.04
C GLN A 24 18.41 -17.55 -0.10
N ASN A 25 18.31 -18.85 0.20
CA ASN A 25 17.04 -19.54 0.21
C ASN A 25 16.12 -19.04 1.33
N TRP A 26 16.65 -18.84 2.55
CA TRP A 26 15.90 -18.23 3.64
C TRP A 26 15.48 -16.81 3.30
N MET A 27 16.39 -16.00 2.73
CA MET A 27 16.03 -14.68 2.26
C MET A 27 14.88 -14.74 1.25
N ARG A 28 14.88 -15.67 0.28
CA ARG A 28 13.76 -15.83 -0.66
C ARG A 28 12.45 -16.24 0.03
N LEU A 29 12.51 -17.14 1.01
CA LEU A 29 11.35 -17.65 1.74
C LEU A 29 10.71 -16.60 2.66
N TYR A 30 11.53 -15.73 3.25
CA TYR A 30 11.10 -14.74 4.23
C TYR A 30 11.09 -13.29 3.69
N ARG A 31 11.50 -13.05 2.44
CA ARG A 31 11.47 -11.73 1.77
C ARG A 31 10.06 -11.29 1.37
N SER A 32 9.02 -12.07 1.66
CA SER A 32 7.64 -11.60 1.66
C SER A 32 7.41 -10.64 2.82
N PHE A 33 7.98 -9.44 2.74
CA PHE A 33 7.58 -8.33 3.57
C PHE A 33 6.23 -7.83 3.03
N GLU A 34 5.17 -7.87 3.85
CA GLU A 34 3.88 -7.20 3.57
C GLU A 34 4.08 -5.70 3.24
N ASN A 35 5.18 -5.11 3.69
CA ASN A 35 5.61 -3.75 3.39
C ASN A 35 7.04 -3.75 2.81
N GLU A 36 7.24 -4.33 1.63
CA GLU A 36 8.42 -3.96 0.84
C GLU A 36 8.31 -2.45 0.55
N PRO A 37 9.31 -1.61 0.91
CA PRO A 37 9.33 -0.23 0.45
C PRO A 37 9.26 -0.32 -1.06
N VAL A 38 8.18 0.22 -1.64
CA VAL A 38 7.90 0.13 -3.07
C VAL A 38 9.12 0.70 -3.79
N GLY A 39 10.07 -0.16 -4.19
CA GLY A 39 11.39 0.24 -4.67
C GLY A 39 11.35 0.88 -6.05
N ASN A 40 10.15 1.25 -6.50
CA ASN A 40 9.87 1.87 -7.76
C ASN A 40 9.03 3.14 -7.51
N PRO A 41 9.66 4.34 -7.47
CA PRO A 41 8.94 5.60 -7.24
C PRO A 41 7.83 5.86 -8.28
N GLU A 42 7.95 5.31 -9.49
CA GLU A 42 6.88 5.39 -10.49
C GLU A 42 5.63 4.59 -10.08
N LYS A 43 5.81 3.44 -9.43
CA LYS A 43 4.68 2.65 -8.93
C LYS A 43 3.97 3.38 -7.78
N ILE A 44 4.71 4.07 -6.92
CA ILE A 44 4.12 4.91 -5.86
C ILE A 44 3.28 6.01 -6.50
N ARG A 45 3.84 6.75 -7.45
CA ARG A 45 3.13 7.84 -8.15
C ARG A 45 1.86 7.36 -8.85
N GLN A 46 1.90 6.18 -9.46
CA GLN A 46 0.71 5.57 -10.08
C GLN A 46 -0.36 5.18 -9.05
N LEU A 47 0.05 4.63 -7.90
CA LEU A 47 -0.86 4.29 -6.81
C LEU A 47 -1.49 5.53 -6.19
N GLU A 48 -0.72 6.60 -5.97
CA GLU A 48 -1.22 7.89 -5.49
C GLU A 48 -2.23 8.52 -6.45
N ALA A 49 -1.95 8.48 -7.76
CA ALA A 49 -2.86 8.99 -8.77
C ALA A 49 -4.18 8.19 -8.81
N SER A 50 -4.10 6.86 -8.70
CA SER A 50 -5.27 5.99 -8.62
C SER A 50 -6.10 6.23 -7.35
N LEU A 51 -5.42 6.41 -6.22
CA LEU A 51 -6.07 6.71 -4.94
C LEU A 51 -6.84 8.02 -5.02
N LEU A 52 -6.21 9.08 -5.53
CA LEU A 52 -6.85 10.39 -5.68
C LEU A 52 -8.05 10.34 -6.62
N ALA A 53 -7.98 9.57 -7.71
CA ALA A 53 -9.10 9.38 -8.61
C ALA A 53 -10.29 8.67 -7.91
N SER A 54 -10.00 7.61 -7.15
CA SER A 54 -11.04 6.89 -6.39
C SER A 54 -11.66 7.74 -5.29
N GLU A 55 -10.88 8.61 -4.64
CA GLU A 55 -11.41 9.52 -3.61
C GLU A 55 -12.37 10.55 -4.20
N ARG A 56 -12.05 11.11 -5.38
CA ARG A 56 -12.95 12.03 -6.08
C ARG A 56 -14.26 11.36 -6.46
N GLU A 57 -14.20 10.17 -7.05
CA GLU A 57 -15.40 9.42 -7.41
C GLU A 57 -16.27 9.12 -6.18
N LYS A 58 -15.66 8.77 -5.05
CA LYS A 58 -16.40 8.59 -3.79
C LYS A 58 -17.07 9.87 -3.32
N GLN A 59 -16.40 11.02 -3.42
CA GLN A 59 -16.98 12.30 -3.04
C GLN A 59 -18.18 12.65 -3.91
N ASP A 60 -18.05 12.53 -5.23
CA ASP A 60 -19.13 12.81 -6.19
C ASP A 60 -20.35 11.92 -5.89
N LEU A 61 -20.14 10.61 -5.71
CA LEU A 61 -21.22 9.67 -5.37
C LEU A 61 -21.86 9.98 -4.00
N MET A 62 -21.08 10.42 -3.02
CA MET A 62 -21.60 10.82 -1.72
C MET A 62 -22.47 12.07 -1.81
N GLU A 63 -22.08 13.04 -2.64
CA GLU A 63 -22.87 14.23 -2.91
C GLU A 63 -24.18 13.90 -3.63
N GLU A 64 -24.14 13.05 -4.66
CA GLU A 64 -25.34 12.57 -5.35
C GLU A 64 -26.32 11.89 -4.38
N LEU A 65 -25.81 11.00 -3.53
CA LEU A 65 -26.62 10.37 -2.48
C LEU A 65 -27.22 11.37 -1.50
N ALA A 66 -26.49 12.43 -1.13
CA ALA A 66 -26.98 13.47 -0.24
C ALA A 66 -28.12 14.28 -0.89
N ILE A 67 -27.99 14.63 -2.17
CA ILE A 67 -29.04 15.30 -2.94
C ILE A 67 -30.29 14.42 -3.02
N LEU A 68 -30.12 13.15 -3.38
CA LEU A 68 -31.23 12.20 -3.50
C LEU A 68 -31.94 11.98 -2.15
N LYS A 69 -31.18 11.83 -1.06
CA LYS A 69 -31.77 11.74 0.30
C LYS A 69 -32.54 12.99 0.68
N LYS A 70 -32.03 14.17 0.34
CA LYS A 70 -32.73 15.44 0.58
C LYS A 70 -34.02 15.54 -0.22
N ALA A 71 -33.98 15.16 -1.50
CA ALA A 71 -35.17 15.09 -2.35
C ALA A 71 -36.21 14.11 -1.77
N LEU A 72 -35.78 12.90 -1.40
CA LEU A 72 -36.65 11.90 -0.77
C LEU A 72 -37.31 12.44 0.50
N HIS A 73 -36.56 13.13 1.36
CA HIS A 73 -37.10 13.74 2.58
C HIS A 73 -38.18 14.79 2.28
N ILE A 74 -37.99 15.60 1.24
CA ILE A 74 -38.99 16.58 0.78
C ILE A 74 -40.24 15.85 0.27
N PHE A 75 -40.07 14.91 -0.66
CA PHE A 75 -41.17 14.14 -1.23
C PHE A 75 -41.94 13.29 -0.19
N SER A 76 -41.24 12.77 0.82
CA SER A 76 -41.87 11.99 1.89
C SER A 76 -42.66 12.86 2.88
N LYS A 77 -42.35 14.16 2.99
CA LYS A 77 -43.06 15.10 3.84
C LYS A 77 -44.30 15.68 3.17
N GLU A 78 -44.29 15.85 1.85
CA GLU A 78 -45.45 16.37 1.10
C GLU A 78 -46.57 15.33 0.90
N LYS A 79 -46.29 14.04 1.15
CA LYS A 79 -47.24 12.94 0.92
C LYS A 79 -48.13 12.61 2.14
N ASN A 80 -47.92 13.28 3.29
CA ASN A 80 -48.77 13.20 4.49
C ASN A 80 -49.39 14.58 4.77
#